data_AF-A0A967XXK2-F1
#
_entry.id   AF-A0A967XXK2-F1
#
_cell.length_a   1.000
_cell.length_b   1.000
_cell.length_c   1.000
_cell.angle_alpha   90.00
_cell.angle_beta   90.00
_cell.angle_gamma   90.00
#
_symmetry.space_group_name_H-M   'P 1'
#
loop_
_entity.id
_entity.type
_entity.pdbx_description
1 polymer ?
#
loop_
_entity_poly.entity_id
_entity_poly.type
_entity_poly.pdbx_seq_one_letter_code
_entity_poly.pdbx_strand_id
1 'polypeptide(L)'
;DFHLFHIAGTPGVSCCLPGNEIWFGHAVTKDFLHWKTMEPCFYIQPGAWDEGHVFAPYVLKEEDTFWMFYTGCSIDNTQRIGAAISGDLQHWQRVSDKPVIRPDEFDWAFCPRERGSACRDPHVCKWDDRYSMYYTAVTKQGKACITRASSVDLMNWRDEGPAYVGSTLAHCESSNVQEHEGQFMLFFGGHHEYWSYVVSDNPYLWPNQEPIPLKKGITAMEVVRRDKSRWLVAYFKFECYRLFLGSIDWSQTNPTIQEIQAADSLKEFGFPLQGNEAK
;
A
#
# COMPACT_ATOMS: atom_id res chain seq x y z
N ASP A 1 5.39 15.15 12.11
CA ASP A 1 4.43 15.44 11.04
C ASP A 1 4.05 14.12 10.38
N PHE A 2 2.87 14.04 9.77
CA PHE A 2 2.44 12.93 8.94
C PHE A 2 2.80 13.23 7.49
N HIS A 3 3.24 12.21 6.77
CA HIS A 3 3.66 12.30 5.39
C HIS A 3 2.73 11.43 4.53
N LEU A 4 2.15 12.02 3.50
CA LEU A 4 1.42 11.32 2.45
C LEU A 4 2.33 11.24 1.23
N PHE A 5 2.73 10.03 0.88
CA PHE A 5 3.33 9.70 -0.41
C PHE A 5 2.26 9.09 -1.28
N HIS A 6 2.09 9.60 -2.50
CA HIS A 6 1.01 9.15 -3.36
C HIS A 6 1.43 9.11 -4.82
N ILE A 7 0.75 8.27 -5.59
CA ILE A 7 0.87 8.28 -7.05
C ILE A 7 0.38 9.62 -7.55
N ALA A 8 1.18 10.30 -8.37
CA ALA A 8 0.78 11.54 -9.01
C ALA A 8 0.49 11.28 -10.48
N GLY A 9 -0.78 11.44 -10.84
CA GLY A 9 -1.28 11.25 -12.19
C GLY A 9 -2.58 11.99 -12.41
N THR A 10 -3.12 11.89 -13.62
CA THR A 10 -4.42 12.48 -13.96
C THR A 10 -5.53 11.49 -13.58
N PRO A 11 -6.42 11.83 -12.64
CA PRO A 11 -7.51 10.94 -12.25
C PRO A 11 -8.38 10.53 -13.44
N GLY A 12 -8.77 9.25 -13.50
CA GLY A 12 -9.60 8.70 -14.58
C GLY A 12 -8.87 8.43 -15.90
N VAL A 13 -7.56 8.73 -15.98
CA VAL A 13 -6.70 8.30 -17.07
C VAL A 13 -6.08 6.95 -16.70
N SER A 14 -5.92 6.07 -17.69
CA SER A 14 -5.26 4.77 -17.47
C SER A 14 -3.88 4.96 -16.84
N CYS A 15 -3.58 4.17 -15.80
CA CYS A 15 -2.26 4.14 -15.16
C CYS A 15 -1.17 3.66 -16.14
N CYS A 16 -1.55 2.89 -17.16
CA CYS A 16 -0.63 2.40 -18.21
C CYS A 16 -0.49 3.36 -19.40
N LEU A 17 -1.05 4.57 -19.33
CA LEU A 17 -0.93 5.56 -20.41
C LEU A 17 0.45 6.24 -20.30
N PRO A 18 1.32 6.17 -21.34
CA PRO A 18 2.63 6.80 -21.30
C PRO A 18 2.57 8.28 -20.89
N GLY A 19 3.42 8.67 -19.95
CA GLY A 19 3.49 10.03 -19.40
C GLY A 19 2.54 10.32 -18.23
N ASN A 20 1.67 9.37 -17.85
CA ASN A 20 0.87 9.43 -16.63
C ASN A 20 1.57 8.62 -15.50
N GLU A 21 1.38 9.01 -14.23
CA GLU A 21 1.87 8.24 -13.07
C GLU A 21 3.39 7.98 -13.08
N ILE A 22 4.16 9.01 -13.43
CA ILE A 22 5.62 8.93 -13.61
C ILE A 22 6.42 9.55 -12.45
N TRP A 23 5.75 9.99 -11.38
CA TRP A 23 6.39 10.46 -10.15
C TRP A 23 5.49 10.26 -8.93
N PHE A 24 6.08 10.31 -7.74
CA PHE A 24 5.36 10.35 -6.48
C PHE A 24 5.24 11.78 -5.94
N GLY A 25 4.01 12.15 -5.63
CA GLY A 25 3.70 13.37 -4.90
C GLY A 25 3.96 13.17 -3.40
N HIS A 26 4.25 14.28 -2.72
CA HIS A 26 4.49 14.32 -1.29
C HIS A 26 3.71 15.48 -0.66
N ALA A 27 2.95 15.20 0.40
CA ALA A 27 2.29 16.21 1.21
C ALA A 27 2.52 15.93 2.69
N VAL A 28 2.58 16.98 3.50
CA VAL A 28 2.75 16.88 4.95
C VAL A 28 1.62 17.56 5.69
N THR A 29 1.26 16.98 6.83
CA THR A 29 0.25 17.54 7.74
C THR A 29 0.62 17.27 9.19
N LYS A 30 0.06 18.05 10.11
CA LYS A 30 0.15 17.80 11.57
C LYS A 30 -1.19 17.35 12.15
N ASP A 31 -2.29 17.61 11.45
CA ASP A 31 -3.65 17.52 11.97
C ASP A 31 -4.66 16.92 10.98
N PHE A 32 -4.22 16.56 9.77
CA PHE A 32 -5.05 16.08 8.64
C PHE A 32 -6.07 17.07 8.10
N LEU A 33 -6.08 18.30 8.60
CA LEU A 33 -6.95 19.40 8.14
C LEU A 33 -6.18 20.34 7.24
N HIS A 34 -4.96 20.66 7.64
CA HIS A 34 -4.07 21.57 6.92
C HIS A 34 -2.94 20.77 6.29
N TRP A 35 -2.85 20.86 4.97
CA TRP A 35 -1.87 20.14 4.17
C TRP A 35 -0.92 21.13 3.50
N LYS A 36 0.37 20.84 3.60
CA LYS A 36 1.40 21.48 2.80
C LYS A 36 1.84 20.51 1.72
N THR A 37 1.57 20.86 0.47
CA THR A 37 2.14 20.17 -0.69
C THR A 37 3.64 20.44 -0.75
N MET A 38 4.41 19.38 -0.94
CA MET A 38 5.86 19.42 -1.11
C MET A 38 6.21 19.23 -2.59
N GLU A 39 7.48 19.42 -2.95
CA GLU A 39 7.96 19.05 -4.27
C GLU A 39 7.82 17.54 -4.50
N PRO A 40 7.69 17.08 -5.76
CA PRO A 40 7.71 15.65 -6.07
C PRO A 40 8.98 15.00 -5.52
N CYS A 41 8.82 13.85 -4.87
CA CYS A 41 9.89 13.24 -4.07
C CYS A 41 10.62 12.10 -4.80
N PHE A 42 10.03 11.56 -5.86
CA PHE A 42 10.57 10.43 -6.60
C PHE A 42 10.02 10.40 -8.03
N TYR A 43 10.84 10.06 -9.01
CA TYR A 43 10.48 10.00 -10.44
C TYR A 43 10.84 8.64 -11.02
N ILE A 44 10.20 8.25 -12.13
CA ILE A 44 10.71 7.19 -13.03
C ILE A 44 12.18 7.44 -13.40
N GLN A 45 12.89 6.39 -13.84
CA GLN A 45 14.24 6.53 -14.36
C GLN A 45 14.26 6.15 -15.86
N PRO A 46 14.38 7.14 -16.77
CA PRO A 46 14.47 6.87 -18.21
C PRO A 46 15.59 5.88 -18.56
N GLY A 47 15.28 4.87 -19.39
CA GLY A 47 16.21 3.82 -19.78
C GLY A 47 16.45 2.74 -18.72
N ALA A 48 15.81 2.81 -17.56
CA ALA A 48 15.83 1.77 -16.53
C ALA A 48 14.56 0.91 -16.57
N TRP A 49 14.49 -0.09 -15.69
CA TRP A 49 13.37 -1.05 -15.65
C TRP A 49 12.05 -0.44 -15.16
N ASP A 50 12.10 0.71 -14.47
CA ASP A 50 10.97 1.48 -13.95
C ASP A 50 10.73 2.78 -14.75
N GLU A 51 11.12 2.79 -16.05
CA GLU A 51 11.01 3.98 -16.91
C GLU A 51 9.60 4.32 -17.37
N GLY A 52 8.65 3.38 -17.26
CA GLY A 52 7.28 3.57 -17.71
C GLY A 52 6.46 4.33 -16.68
N HIS A 53 6.36 3.75 -15.48
CA HIS A 53 5.50 4.26 -14.40
C HIS A 53 6.03 3.89 -13.02
N VAL A 54 5.57 4.61 -11.99
CA VAL A 54 5.80 4.28 -10.58
C VAL A 54 4.49 4.30 -9.80
N PHE A 55 4.20 3.23 -9.05
CA PHE A 55 2.95 3.07 -8.29
C PHE A 55 3.17 2.70 -6.83
N ALA A 56 2.14 2.97 -6.01
CA ALA A 56 1.95 2.47 -4.65
C ALA A 56 3.23 2.51 -3.77
N PRO A 57 3.75 3.71 -3.44
CA PRO A 57 4.89 3.81 -2.54
C PRO A 57 4.47 3.42 -1.12
N TYR A 58 5.25 2.53 -0.50
CA TYR A 58 5.13 2.16 0.91
C TYR A 58 6.39 2.57 1.66
N VAL A 59 6.23 3.38 2.70
CA VAL A 59 7.34 3.91 3.49
C VAL A 59 7.35 3.32 4.88
N LEU A 60 8.49 2.79 5.30
CA LEU A 60 8.76 2.37 6.68
C LEU A 60 10.05 3.01 7.18
N LYS A 61 10.14 3.22 8.49
CA LYS A 61 11.36 3.69 9.16
C LYS A 61 12.06 2.50 9.80
N GLU A 62 13.32 2.28 9.44
CA GLU A 62 14.21 1.32 10.10
C GLU A 62 15.43 2.07 10.63
N GLU A 63 15.63 2.06 11.94
CA GLU A 63 16.64 2.86 12.63
C GLU A 63 16.58 4.34 12.21
N ASP A 64 17.67 4.90 11.68
CA ASP A 64 17.76 6.29 11.22
C ASP A 64 17.46 6.44 9.71
N THR A 65 17.07 5.36 9.03
CA THR A 65 16.80 5.35 7.58
C THR A 65 15.33 5.13 7.28
N PHE A 66 14.79 5.92 6.36
CA PHE A 66 13.49 5.65 5.76
C PHE A 66 13.66 4.83 4.50
N TRP A 67 12.89 3.75 4.40
CA TRP A 67 12.83 2.89 3.23
C TRP A 67 11.50 3.10 2.52
N MET A 68 11.55 3.26 1.20
CA MET A 68 10.39 3.23 0.31
C MET A 68 10.49 1.99 -0.55
N PHE A 69 9.48 1.12 -0.46
CA PHE A 69 9.24 0.09 -1.46
C PHE A 69 8.18 0.60 -2.42
N TYR A 70 8.40 0.40 -3.71
CA TYR A 70 7.50 0.95 -4.73
C TYR A 70 7.36 0.00 -5.91
N THR A 71 6.24 0.10 -6.60
CA THR A 71 6.05 -0.60 -7.87
C THR A 71 6.69 0.22 -8.98
N GLY A 72 7.63 -0.35 -9.72
CA GLY A 72 8.14 0.22 -10.96
C GLY A 72 7.64 -0.58 -12.16
N CYS A 73 7.36 0.12 -13.25
CA CYS A 73 6.84 -0.46 -14.47
C CYS A 73 7.73 -0.12 -15.66
N SER A 74 8.04 -1.10 -16.48
CA SER A 74 8.61 -0.85 -17.81
C SER A 74 7.53 -0.36 -18.79
N ILE A 75 7.94 0.13 -19.96
CA ILE A 75 7.05 0.63 -21.03
C ILE A 75 5.99 -0.41 -21.45
N ASP A 76 6.34 -1.70 -21.39
CA ASP A 76 5.44 -2.81 -21.73
C ASP A 76 4.51 -3.24 -20.57
N ASN A 77 4.47 -2.47 -19.48
CA ASN A 77 3.71 -2.70 -18.26
C ASN A 77 4.18 -3.91 -17.43
N THR A 78 5.43 -4.35 -17.55
CA THR A 78 6.01 -5.32 -16.61
C THR A 78 6.24 -4.66 -15.26
N GLN A 79 5.41 -5.02 -14.28
CA GLN A 79 5.48 -4.51 -12.91
C GLN A 79 6.49 -5.33 -12.10
N ARG A 80 7.32 -4.63 -11.33
CA ARG A 80 8.29 -5.19 -10.38
C ARG A 80 8.38 -4.27 -9.17
N ILE A 81 8.96 -4.73 -8.06
CA ILE A 81 9.12 -3.90 -6.86
C ILE A 81 10.56 -3.44 -6.71
N GLY A 82 10.75 -2.14 -6.52
CA GLY A 82 12.02 -1.49 -6.25
C GLY A 82 12.09 -0.99 -4.80
N ALA A 83 13.29 -0.54 -4.42
CA ALA A 83 13.54 0.07 -3.12
C ALA A 83 14.31 1.39 -3.26
N ALA A 84 13.98 2.36 -2.43
CA ALA A 84 14.69 3.62 -2.28
C ALA A 84 14.86 3.96 -0.79
N ILE A 85 15.90 4.71 -0.45
CA ILE A 85 16.18 5.17 0.91
C ILE A 85 16.19 6.70 0.99
N SER A 86 15.87 7.21 2.17
CA SER A 86 15.93 8.63 2.50
C SER A 86 16.34 8.83 3.96
N GLY A 87 17.07 9.91 4.24
CA GLY A 87 17.33 10.37 5.60
C GLY A 87 16.35 11.46 6.08
N ASP A 88 15.55 12.04 5.17
CA ASP A 88 14.77 13.26 5.45
C ASP A 88 13.33 13.23 4.92
N LEU A 89 12.89 12.08 4.37
CA LEU A 89 11.58 11.86 3.74
C LEU A 89 11.29 12.74 2.51
N GLN A 90 12.27 13.49 2.01
CA GLN A 90 12.12 14.43 0.88
C GLN A 90 12.97 13.99 -0.30
N HIS A 91 14.24 13.66 -0.05
CA HIS A 91 15.19 13.22 -1.06
C HIS A 91 15.35 11.70 -0.98
N TRP A 92 15.07 11.02 -2.08
CA TRP A 92 15.08 9.57 -2.16
C TRP A 92 16.15 9.08 -3.14
N GLN A 93 16.95 8.12 -2.70
CA GLN A 93 17.96 7.45 -3.51
C GLN A 93 17.54 6.00 -3.74
N ARG A 94 17.44 5.59 -5.01
CA ARG A 94 17.26 4.17 -5.36
C ARG A 94 18.40 3.36 -4.76
N VAL A 95 18.05 2.21 -4.18
CA VAL A 95 19.05 1.37 -3.53
C VAL A 95 19.84 0.54 -4.55
N SER A 96 19.23 0.24 -5.70
CA SER A 96 19.82 -0.59 -6.76
C SER A 96 19.30 -0.16 -8.13
N ASP A 97 20.06 -0.50 -9.19
CA ASP A 97 19.63 -0.41 -10.58
C ASP A 97 18.72 -1.57 -11.00
N LYS A 98 18.50 -2.53 -10.09
CA LYS A 98 17.63 -3.70 -10.28
C LYS A 98 16.46 -3.69 -9.28
N PRO A 99 15.29 -4.25 -9.66
CA PRO A 99 14.20 -4.49 -8.73
C PRO A 99 14.61 -5.48 -7.63
N VAL A 100 14.02 -5.33 -6.45
CA VAL A 100 14.18 -6.24 -5.30
C VAL A 100 13.23 -7.45 -5.36
N ILE A 101 12.10 -7.34 -6.07
CA ILE A 101 11.20 -8.47 -6.36
C ILE A 101 10.99 -8.57 -7.87
N ARG A 102 11.17 -9.78 -8.40
CA ARG A 102 11.13 -10.08 -9.83
C ARG A 102 10.25 -11.30 -10.09
N PRO A 103 9.00 -11.12 -10.55
CA PRO A 103 8.08 -12.23 -10.74
C PRO A 103 8.57 -13.23 -11.80
N ASP A 104 9.45 -12.83 -12.72
CA ASP A 104 10.09 -13.71 -13.69
C ASP A 104 11.02 -14.77 -13.07
N GLU A 105 11.45 -14.58 -11.82
CA GLU A 105 12.31 -15.51 -11.08
C GLU A 105 11.51 -16.56 -10.28
N PHE A 106 10.17 -16.46 -10.27
CA PHE A 106 9.31 -17.30 -9.42
C PHE A 106 8.50 -18.30 -10.24
N ASP A 107 8.66 -19.60 -9.93
CA ASP A 107 8.03 -20.68 -10.67
C ASP A 107 6.49 -20.70 -10.59
N TRP A 108 5.90 -20.05 -9.58
CA TRP A 108 4.45 -19.99 -9.41
C TRP A 108 3.83 -18.77 -10.12
N ALA A 109 4.61 -17.74 -10.42
CA ALA A 109 4.11 -16.45 -10.89
C ALA A 109 3.83 -16.46 -12.41
N PHE A 110 2.75 -15.80 -12.79
CA PHE A 110 2.45 -15.49 -14.18
C PHE A 110 3.22 -14.23 -14.61
N CYS A 111 4.29 -14.44 -15.37
CA CYS A 111 5.13 -13.38 -15.94
C CYS A 111 5.40 -13.71 -17.41
N PRO A 112 4.49 -13.36 -18.34
CA PRO A 112 4.72 -13.54 -19.78
C PRO A 112 5.91 -12.68 -20.26
N ARG A 113 6.48 -13.06 -21.40
CA ARG A 113 7.62 -12.33 -22.01
C ARG A 113 7.24 -10.97 -22.59
N GLU A 114 5.96 -10.77 -22.89
CA GLU A 114 5.42 -9.54 -23.44
C GLU A 114 4.12 -9.20 -22.72
N ARG A 115 3.84 -7.89 -22.61
CA ARG A 115 2.59 -7.34 -22.04
C ARG A 115 2.40 -7.63 -20.55
N GLY A 116 3.50 -7.58 -19.81
CA GLY A 116 3.49 -7.26 -18.40
C GLY A 116 3.35 -8.43 -17.44
N SER A 117 3.55 -8.10 -16.16
CA SER A 117 3.41 -8.98 -15.01
C SER A 117 2.67 -8.23 -13.91
N ALA A 118 1.97 -8.95 -13.04
CA ALA A 118 1.47 -8.39 -11.81
C ALA A 118 2.50 -8.60 -10.70
N CYS A 119 3.08 -7.51 -10.20
CA CYS A 119 3.94 -7.48 -9.02
C CYS A 119 3.97 -6.02 -8.53
N ARG A 120 3.03 -5.68 -7.65
CA ARG A 120 2.77 -4.30 -7.24
C ARG A 120 2.25 -4.20 -5.81
N ASP A 121 2.12 -2.96 -5.35
CA ASP A 121 1.52 -2.58 -4.07
C ASP A 121 2.21 -3.23 -2.87
N PRO A 122 3.51 -2.98 -2.66
CA PRO A 122 4.24 -3.54 -1.54
C PRO A 122 3.71 -3.01 -0.21
N HIS A 123 3.64 -3.88 0.80
CA HIS A 123 3.42 -3.54 2.21
C HIS A 123 4.36 -4.37 3.07
N VAL A 124 5.16 -3.73 3.92
CA VAL A 124 6.19 -4.43 4.71
C VAL A 124 5.88 -4.39 6.20
N CYS A 125 5.84 -5.55 6.83
CA CYS A 125 5.76 -5.71 8.28
C CYS A 125 7.05 -6.33 8.83
N LYS A 126 7.33 -6.13 10.11
CA LYS A 126 8.44 -6.76 10.83
C LYS A 126 7.90 -7.56 12.03
N TRP A 127 8.24 -8.83 12.11
CA TRP A 127 7.98 -9.72 13.26
C TRP A 127 9.21 -10.58 13.51
N ASP A 128 9.59 -10.78 14.78
CA ASP A 128 10.73 -11.62 15.18
C ASP A 128 12.02 -11.39 14.35
N ASP A 129 12.40 -10.13 14.20
CA ASP A 129 13.57 -9.67 13.42
C ASP A 129 13.57 -10.05 11.93
N ARG A 130 12.40 -10.42 11.39
CA ARG A 130 12.20 -10.71 9.97
C ARG A 130 11.17 -9.76 9.36
N TYR A 131 11.52 -9.24 8.19
CA TYR A 131 10.60 -8.47 7.36
C TYR A 131 9.77 -9.41 6.50
N SER A 132 8.50 -9.10 6.35
CA SER A 132 7.60 -9.72 5.39
C SER A 132 7.00 -8.64 4.50
N MET A 133 7.25 -8.73 3.20
CA MET A 133 6.63 -7.89 2.17
C MET A 133 5.45 -8.64 1.57
N TYR A 134 4.26 -8.05 1.66
CA TYR A 134 3.06 -8.47 0.96
C TYR A 134 2.91 -7.65 -0.31
N TYR A 135 2.53 -8.29 -1.40
CA TYR A 135 2.33 -7.62 -2.67
C TYR A 135 1.35 -8.39 -3.55
N THR A 136 0.74 -7.69 -4.50
CA THR A 136 -0.20 -8.28 -5.46
C THR A 136 0.55 -8.94 -6.60
N ALA A 137 0.15 -10.17 -6.93
CA ALA A 137 0.64 -10.91 -8.09
C ALA A 137 -0.48 -11.76 -8.72
N VAL A 138 -0.14 -12.42 -9.83
CA VAL A 138 -1.01 -13.40 -10.50
C VAL A 138 -0.27 -14.74 -10.60
N THR A 139 -0.94 -15.82 -10.23
CA THR A 139 -0.41 -17.19 -10.36
C THR A 139 -0.40 -17.65 -11.83
N LYS A 140 0.44 -18.63 -12.19
CA LYS A 140 0.46 -19.21 -13.56
C LYS A 140 -0.91 -19.74 -14.02
N GLN A 141 -1.80 -20.08 -13.10
CA GLN A 141 -3.17 -20.49 -13.38
C GLN A 141 -4.13 -19.30 -13.61
N GLY A 142 -3.63 -18.07 -13.61
CA GLY A 142 -4.40 -16.86 -13.86
C GLY A 142 -5.18 -16.34 -12.65
N LYS A 143 -4.95 -16.89 -11.44
CA LYS A 143 -5.61 -16.39 -10.21
C LYS A 143 -4.83 -15.24 -9.61
N ALA A 144 -5.53 -14.16 -9.27
CA ALA A 144 -4.98 -13.08 -8.47
C ALA A 144 -4.66 -13.57 -7.05
N CYS A 145 -3.55 -13.07 -6.50
CA CYS A 145 -3.09 -13.44 -5.18
C CYS A 145 -2.38 -12.28 -4.50
N ILE A 146 -2.39 -12.33 -3.18
CA ILE A 146 -1.44 -11.59 -2.34
C ILE A 146 -0.36 -12.59 -1.97
N THR A 147 0.87 -12.27 -2.31
CA THR A 147 2.04 -13.11 -2.09
C THR A 147 2.93 -12.49 -1.03
N ARG A 148 3.86 -13.27 -0.50
CA ARG A 148 4.80 -12.85 0.54
C ARG A 148 6.23 -13.08 0.09
N ALA A 149 7.11 -12.14 0.41
CA ALA A 149 8.55 -12.34 0.41
C ALA A 149 9.09 -12.01 1.80
N SER A 150 10.18 -12.65 2.23
CA SER A 150 10.81 -12.36 3.52
C SER A 150 12.25 -11.89 3.39
N SER A 151 12.67 -11.01 4.30
CA SER A 151 14.02 -10.46 4.35
C SER A 151 14.50 -10.31 5.81
N VAL A 152 15.81 -10.24 6.00
CA VAL A 152 16.45 -9.91 7.29
C VAL A 152 17.19 -8.56 7.23
N ASP A 153 17.25 -7.94 6.05
CA ASP A 153 18.10 -6.76 5.79
C ASP A 153 17.44 -5.72 4.87
N LEU A 154 16.16 -5.90 4.52
CA LEU A 154 15.38 -5.05 3.60
C LEU A 154 15.89 -5.03 2.14
N MET A 155 16.96 -5.75 1.85
CA MET A 155 17.69 -5.73 0.58
C MET A 155 17.51 -7.02 -0.19
N ASN A 156 17.74 -8.13 0.50
CA ASN A 156 17.69 -9.47 -0.06
C ASN A 156 16.38 -10.11 0.36
N TRP A 157 15.54 -10.42 -0.64
CA TRP A 157 14.20 -10.95 -0.44
C TRP A 157 14.11 -12.39 -0.92
N ARG A 158 13.66 -13.27 -0.03
CA ARG A 158 13.33 -14.66 -0.34
C ARG A 158 11.85 -14.75 -0.70
N ASP A 159 11.54 -15.33 -1.86
CA ASP A 159 10.17 -15.67 -2.23
C ASP A 159 9.59 -16.71 -1.26
N GLU A 160 8.37 -16.43 -0.76
CA GLU A 160 7.62 -17.33 0.11
C GLU A 160 6.35 -17.84 -0.57
N GLY A 161 6.09 -17.40 -1.81
CA GLY A 161 4.94 -17.76 -2.59
C GLY A 161 3.62 -17.11 -2.17
N PRO A 162 2.52 -17.49 -2.85
CA PRO A 162 1.19 -16.95 -2.58
C PRO A 162 0.75 -17.21 -1.14
N ALA A 163 0.43 -16.14 -0.41
CA ALA A 163 -0.03 -16.22 0.97
C ALA A 163 -1.57 -16.24 1.04
N TYR A 164 -2.23 -15.55 0.11
CA TYR A 164 -3.68 -15.57 -0.10
C TYR A 164 -3.96 -15.65 -1.59
N VAL A 165 -4.82 -16.59 -2.02
CA VAL A 165 -5.26 -16.72 -3.40
C VAL A 165 -6.75 -16.44 -3.47
N GLY A 166 -7.13 -15.44 -4.25
CA GLY A 166 -8.53 -15.05 -4.40
C GLY A 166 -9.38 -16.18 -4.97
N SER A 167 -10.61 -16.30 -4.48
CA SER A 167 -11.62 -17.22 -5.01
C SER A 167 -12.27 -16.72 -6.31
N THR A 168 -12.03 -15.45 -6.67
CA THR A 168 -12.60 -14.79 -7.84
C THR A 168 -11.52 -14.35 -8.83
N LEU A 169 -11.94 -13.92 -10.03
CA LEU A 169 -11.05 -13.28 -11.01
C LEU A 169 -10.73 -11.82 -10.65
N ALA A 170 -11.38 -11.25 -9.64
CA ALA A 170 -11.10 -9.89 -9.23
C ALA A 170 -9.75 -9.83 -8.51
N HIS A 171 -8.93 -8.82 -8.85
CA HIS A 171 -7.60 -8.71 -8.29
C HIS A 171 -7.65 -8.29 -6.82
N CYS A 172 -7.00 -9.04 -5.94
CA CYS A 172 -6.73 -8.60 -4.58
C CYS A 172 -5.57 -7.59 -4.63
N GLU A 173 -5.86 -6.33 -4.34
CA GLU A 173 -4.93 -5.20 -4.55
C GLU A 173 -4.68 -4.41 -3.28
N SER A 174 -3.53 -3.71 -3.25
CA SER A 174 -3.18 -2.77 -2.18
C SER A 174 -3.29 -3.39 -0.79
N SER A 175 -2.65 -4.55 -0.63
CA SER A 175 -2.74 -5.32 0.60
C SER A 175 -2.05 -4.61 1.76
N ASN A 176 -2.67 -4.60 2.93
CA ASN A 176 -1.99 -4.21 4.16
C ASN A 176 -2.29 -5.21 5.28
N VAL A 177 -1.27 -5.58 6.05
CA VAL A 177 -1.38 -6.52 7.18
C VAL A 177 -1.31 -5.76 8.50
N GLN A 178 -2.24 -6.06 9.39
CA GLN A 178 -2.38 -5.43 10.70
C GLN A 178 -2.54 -6.49 11.78
N GLU A 179 -2.01 -6.22 12.97
CA GLU A 179 -2.24 -7.05 14.16
C GLU A 179 -3.21 -6.37 15.11
N HIS A 180 -4.16 -7.14 15.65
CA HIS A 180 -5.11 -6.70 16.67
C HIS A 180 -5.39 -7.84 17.65
N GLU A 181 -5.13 -7.63 18.93
CA GLU A 181 -5.45 -8.57 20.02
C GLU A 181 -4.96 -10.02 19.77
N GLY A 182 -3.76 -10.17 19.20
CA GLY A 182 -3.16 -11.47 18.90
C GLY A 182 -3.69 -12.15 17.64
N GLN A 183 -4.53 -11.47 16.86
CA GLN A 183 -4.96 -11.89 15.52
C GLN A 183 -4.37 -10.99 14.45
N PHE A 184 -4.14 -11.55 13.26
CA PHE A 184 -3.68 -10.85 12.08
C PHE A 184 -4.80 -10.66 11.08
N MET A 185 -4.85 -9.47 10.51
CA MET A 185 -5.83 -9.04 9.55
C MET A 185 -5.12 -8.66 8.26
N LEU A 186 -5.49 -9.29 7.15
CA LEU A 186 -5.01 -8.95 5.82
C LEU A 186 -6.10 -8.19 5.09
N PHE A 187 -5.93 -6.87 4.96
CA PHE A 187 -6.83 -5.98 4.22
C PHE A 187 -6.43 -5.93 2.74
N PHE A 188 -7.40 -5.78 1.85
CA PHE A 188 -7.17 -5.61 0.42
C PHE A 188 -8.43 -5.10 -0.31
N GLY A 189 -8.22 -4.48 -1.47
CA GLY A 189 -9.27 -4.07 -2.39
C GLY A 189 -9.61 -5.11 -3.46
N GLY A 190 -10.61 -4.80 -4.26
CA GLY A 190 -10.93 -5.47 -5.54
C GLY A 190 -12.06 -6.50 -5.50
N HIS A 191 -12.45 -7.04 -4.35
CA HIS A 191 -13.56 -7.98 -4.26
C HIS A 191 -14.92 -7.27 -4.32
N HIS A 192 -15.64 -7.37 -5.44
CA HIS A 192 -16.98 -6.78 -5.64
C HIS A 192 -17.10 -5.28 -5.30
N GLU A 193 -16.07 -4.49 -5.62
CA GLU A 193 -15.97 -3.06 -5.29
C GLU A 193 -15.87 -2.75 -3.78
N TYR A 194 -15.65 -3.78 -2.95
CA TYR A 194 -15.38 -3.64 -1.52
C TYR A 194 -13.90 -3.67 -1.22
N TRP A 195 -13.51 -2.80 -0.30
CA TRP A 195 -12.39 -3.05 0.58
C TRP A 195 -12.78 -4.12 1.59
N SER A 196 -11.98 -5.17 1.71
CA SER A 196 -12.29 -6.35 2.51
C SER A 196 -11.07 -6.73 3.36
N TYR A 197 -11.28 -7.68 4.28
CA TYR A 197 -10.18 -8.30 5.01
C TYR A 197 -10.45 -9.77 5.30
N VAL A 198 -9.39 -10.51 5.60
CA VAL A 198 -9.44 -11.86 6.17
C VAL A 198 -8.67 -11.88 7.48
N VAL A 199 -9.01 -12.81 8.38
CA VAL A 199 -8.42 -12.93 9.71
C VAL A 199 -7.71 -14.27 9.87
N SER A 200 -6.57 -14.29 10.54
CA SER A 200 -5.83 -15.50 10.89
C SER A 200 -5.04 -15.30 12.20
N ASP A 201 -4.71 -16.40 12.88
CA ASP A 201 -3.70 -16.43 13.94
C ASP A 201 -2.25 -16.52 13.39
N ASN A 202 -2.12 -16.69 12.07
CA ASN A 202 -0.84 -16.80 11.36
C ASN A 202 -0.68 -15.62 10.39
N PRO A 203 0.33 -14.75 10.56
CA PRO A 203 0.56 -13.63 9.66
C PRO A 203 1.21 -14.06 8.34
N TYR A 204 1.55 -15.32 8.14
CA TYR A 204 2.36 -15.73 6.98
C TYR A 204 1.55 -16.38 5.85
N LEU A 205 0.37 -16.95 6.16
CA LEU A 205 -0.46 -17.72 5.23
C LEU A 205 -1.95 -17.59 5.60
N TRP A 206 -2.80 -17.35 4.60
CA TRP A 206 -4.27 -17.22 4.74
C TRP A 206 -5.01 -18.14 3.76
N PRO A 207 -4.93 -19.47 3.93
CA PRO A 207 -5.57 -20.40 3.00
C PRO A 207 -7.09 -20.39 3.16
N ASN A 208 -7.80 -20.38 2.03
CA ASN A 208 -9.25 -20.64 1.93
C ASN A 208 -10.14 -19.72 2.81
N GLN A 209 -9.73 -18.47 2.99
CA GLN A 209 -10.51 -17.49 3.75
C GLN A 209 -11.47 -16.72 2.83
N GLU A 210 -12.73 -16.65 3.23
CA GLU A 210 -13.73 -15.79 2.58
C GLU A 210 -13.55 -14.34 3.06
N PRO A 211 -13.43 -13.36 2.15
CA PRO A 211 -13.26 -11.96 2.54
C PRO A 211 -14.48 -11.39 3.28
N ILE A 212 -14.22 -10.69 4.38
CA ILE A 212 -15.22 -9.92 5.11
C ILE A 212 -15.27 -8.51 4.52
N PRO A 213 -16.40 -8.04 3.97
CA PRO A 213 -16.50 -6.71 3.38
C PRO A 213 -16.50 -5.63 4.46
N LEU A 214 -15.69 -4.58 4.25
CA LEU A 214 -15.52 -3.49 5.21
C LEU A 214 -16.15 -2.18 4.73
N LYS A 215 -15.86 -1.76 3.49
CA LYS A 215 -16.44 -0.54 2.88
C LYS A 215 -16.41 -0.61 1.36
N LYS A 216 -17.47 -0.15 0.71
CA LYS A 216 -17.57 -0.10 -0.75
C LYS A 216 -16.99 1.20 -1.31
N GLY A 217 -16.47 1.15 -2.53
CA GLY A 217 -16.15 2.34 -3.33
C GLY A 217 -14.89 3.10 -2.90
N ILE A 218 -13.99 2.43 -2.17
CA ILE A 218 -12.72 3.00 -1.71
C ILE A 218 -11.52 2.21 -2.24
N THR A 219 -10.34 2.83 -2.20
CA THR A 219 -9.05 2.21 -2.51
C THR A 219 -7.94 2.74 -1.61
N ALA A 220 -6.79 2.04 -1.62
CA ALA A 220 -5.57 2.40 -0.89
C ALA A 220 -5.85 2.78 0.58
N MET A 221 -6.60 1.94 1.29
CA MET A 221 -6.88 2.18 2.70
C MET A 221 -5.64 1.89 3.54
N GLU A 222 -5.26 2.82 4.40
CA GLU A 222 -4.12 2.69 5.32
C GLU A 222 -4.55 2.97 6.76
N VAL A 223 -3.98 2.22 7.71
CA VAL A 223 -4.19 2.46 9.14
C VAL A 223 -3.28 3.59 9.60
N VAL A 224 -3.89 4.71 10.00
CA VAL A 224 -3.18 5.91 10.46
C VAL A 224 -2.83 5.81 11.93
N ARG A 225 -3.78 5.38 12.76
CA ARG A 225 -3.62 5.31 14.22
C ARG A 225 -4.53 4.25 14.83
N ARG A 226 -4.06 3.62 15.89
CA ARG A 226 -4.83 2.69 16.71
C ARG A 226 -4.99 3.27 18.12
N ASP A 227 -6.22 3.36 18.60
CA ASP A 227 -6.57 3.66 19.99
C ASP A 227 -7.51 2.57 20.51
N LYS A 228 -6.92 1.55 21.16
CA LYS A 228 -7.63 0.35 21.63
C LYS A 228 -8.41 -0.32 20.48
N SER A 229 -9.73 -0.44 20.61
CA SER A 229 -10.61 -0.99 19.57
C SER A 229 -10.90 -0.02 18.43
N ARG A 230 -10.58 1.27 18.57
CA ARG A 230 -10.88 2.29 17.56
C ARG A 230 -9.68 2.63 16.72
N TRP A 231 -9.79 2.44 15.42
CA TRP A 231 -8.72 2.73 14.48
C TRP A 231 -9.11 3.89 13.58
N LEU A 232 -8.19 4.83 13.41
CA LEU A 232 -8.26 5.85 12.37
C LEU A 232 -7.62 5.29 11.11
N VAL A 233 -8.35 5.37 10.00
CA VAL A 233 -7.88 4.96 8.68
C VAL A 233 -7.97 6.11 7.69
N ALA A 234 -7.10 6.11 6.71
CA ALA A 234 -7.13 7.00 5.55
C ALA A 234 -7.41 6.17 4.30
N TYR A 235 -8.14 6.72 3.33
CA TYR A 235 -8.44 6.03 2.06
C TYR A 235 -8.81 7.04 0.98
N PHE A 236 -8.80 6.58 -0.28
CA PHE A 236 -9.32 7.35 -1.41
C PHE A 236 -10.67 6.81 -1.86
N LYS A 237 -11.58 7.68 -2.31
CA LYS A 237 -12.85 7.26 -2.94
C LYS A 237 -12.73 7.28 -4.47
N PHE A 238 -13.24 6.26 -5.14
CA PHE A 238 -13.23 6.20 -6.61
C PHE A 238 -14.02 7.32 -7.29
N GLU A 239 -15.02 7.89 -6.62
CA GLU A 239 -15.87 8.94 -7.19
C GLU A 239 -15.13 10.28 -7.42
N CYS A 240 -14.06 10.55 -6.65
CA CYS A 240 -13.39 11.84 -6.69
C CYS A 240 -11.87 11.78 -6.53
N TYR A 241 -11.30 10.61 -6.22
CA TYR A 241 -9.86 10.41 -5.99
C TYR A 241 -9.26 11.38 -4.97
N ARG A 242 -10.03 11.74 -3.94
CA ARG A 242 -9.59 12.55 -2.80
C ARG A 242 -9.35 11.69 -1.57
N LEU A 243 -8.45 12.15 -0.70
CA LEU A 243 -8.18 11.53 0.59
C LEU A 243 -9.34 11.79 1.55
N PHE A 244 -9.79 10.75 2.23
CA PHE A 244 -10.76 10.80 3.31
C PHE A 244 -10.18 10.10 4.53
N LEU A 245 -10.72 10.46 5.69
CA LEU A 245 -10.49 9.76 6.94
C LEU A 245 -11.75 9.04 7.38
N GLY A 246 -11.57 7.88 8.01
CA GLY A 246 -12.66 7.17 8.66
C GLY A 246 -12.18 6.47 9.92
N SER A 247 -13.14 5.98 10.67
CA SER A 247 -12.92 5.22 11.89
C SER A 247 -13.49 3.82 11.77
N ILE A 248 -12.80 2.84 12.34
CA ILE A 248 -13.29 1.48 12.53
C ILE A 248 -13.36 1.23 14.03
N ASP A 249 -14.46 0.68 14.52
CA ASP A 249 -14.60 0.26 15.93
C ASP A 249 -14.70 -1.26 16.00
N TRP A 250 -13.60 -1.90 16.40
CA TRP A 250 -13.47 -3.36 16.48
C TRP A 250 -14.27 -3.97 17.62
N SER A 251 -14.86 -3.18 18.52
CA SER A 251 -15.79 -3.71 19.52
C SER A 251 -17.18 -4.01 18.96
N GLN A 252 -17.46 -3.63 17.71
CA GLN A 252 -18.74 -3.88 17.04
C GLN A 252 -18.78 -5.30 16.47
N THR A 253 -19.98 -5.89 16.43
CA THR A 253 -20.17 -7.22 15.83
C THR A 253 -19.86 -7.25 14.33
N ASN A 254 -20.15 -6.15 13.60
CA ASN A 254 -19.86 -6.00 12.18
C ASN A 254 -19.13 -4.67 11.94
N PRO A 255 -17.81 -4.61 12.19
CA PRO A 255 -17.04 -3.38 12.01
C PRO A 255 -17.10 -2.90 10.55
N THR A 256 -17.21 -1.59 10.38
CA THR A 256 -17.17 -0.92 9.07
C THR A 256 -16.44 0.41 9.22
N ILE A 257 -15.98 0.97 8.10
CA ILE A 257 -15.37 2.30 8.10
C ILE A 257 -16.46 3.38 8.11
N GLN A 258 -16.59 4.05 9.25
CA GLN A 258 -17.41 5.24 9.45
C GLN A 258 -16.61 6.49 9.08
N GLU A 259 -17.02 7.19 8.03
CA GLU A 259 -16.31 8.37 7.55
C GLU A 259 -16.36 9.52 8.55
N ILE A 260 -15.23 10.19 8.76
CA ILE A 260 -15.13 11.36 9.62
C ILE A 260 -15.63 12.58 8.85
N GLN A 261 -16.72 13.18 9.34
CA GLN A 261 -17.36 14.35 8.74
C GLN A 261 -16.98 15.68 9.41
N ALA A 262 -16.52 15.62 10.67
CA ALA A 262 -16.21 16.80 11.47
C ALA A 262 -14.78 16.74 12.00
N ALA A 263 -14.06 17.85 11.88
CA ALA A 263 -12.68 17.98 12.35
C ALA A 263 -12.52 17.65 13.85
N ASP A 264 -13.52 18.02 14.66
CA ASP A 264 -13.58 17.72 16.09
C ASP A 264 -13.45 16.23 16.41
N SER A 265 -13.92 15.34 15.54
CA SER A 265 -13.81 13.88 15.74
C SER A 265 -12.37 13.38 15.74
N LEU A 266 -11.43 14.14 15.16
CA LEU A 266 -10.01 13.78 15.18
C LEU A 266 -9.39 13.94 16.57
N LYS A 267 -10.02 14.70 17.48
CA LYS A 267 -9.59 14.81 18.89
C LYS A 267 -9.59 13.46 19.59
N GLU A 268 -10.53 12.58 19.26
CA GLU A 268 -10.61 11.22 19.80
C GLU A 268 -9.35 10.41 19.45
N PHE A 269 -8.74 10.69 18.31
CA PHE A 269 -7.51 10.06 17.85
C PHE A 269 -6.26 10.89 18.21
N GLY A 270 -6.38 11.82 19.16
CA GLY A 270 -5.25 12.61 19.67
C GLY A 270 -4.75 13.68 18.70
N PHE A 271 -5.58 14.15 17.78
CA PHE A 271 -5.31 15.31 16.92
C PHE A 271 -6.10 16.51 17.45
N PRO A 272 -5.49 17.40 18.26
CA PRO A 272 -6.19 18.57 18.74
C PRO A 272 -6.50 19.48 17.54
N LEU A 273 -7.68 20.10 17.55
CA LEU A 273 -7.90 21.26 16.70
C LEU A 273 -6.92 22.33 17.17
N GLN A 274 -6.00 22.72 16.31
CA GLN A 274 -5.32 23.99 16.54
C GLN A 274 -6.43 25.04 16.54
N GLY A 275 -6.68 25.64 17.71
CA GLY A 275 -7.56 26.80 17.78
C GLY A 275 -7.02 27.84 16.82
N ASN A 276 -7.90 28.57 16.14
CA ASN A 276 -7.55 29.70 15.28
C ASN A 276 -6.41 30.53 15.89
N GLU A 277 -5.16 30.24 15.53
CA GLU A 277 -4.11 31.22 15.63
C GLU A 277 -4.35 32.17 14.46
N ALA A 278 -5.20 33.14 14.75
CA ALA A 278 -5.26 34.36 13.98
C ALA A 278 -3.87 35.01 14.04
N LYS A 279 -3.07 34.84 12.97
CA LYS A 279 -2.41 35.90 12.18
C LYS A 279 -1.40 35.32 11.20
#